data_AF-A0A496S1J8-F1
#
_entry.id   AF-A0A496S1J8-F1
#
_cell.length_a   1.000
_cell.length_b   1.000
_cell.length_c   1.000
_cell.angle_alpha   90.00
_cell.angle_beta   90.00
_cell.angle_gamma   90.00
#
_symmetry.space_group_name_H-M   'P 1'
#
loop_
_entity.id
_entity.type
_entity.pdbx_description
1 polymer ?
#
loop_
_entity_poly.entity_id
_entity_poly.type
_entity_poly.pdbx_seq_one_letter_code
_entity_poly.pdbx_strand_id
1 'polypeptide(L)'
;MFEKIVKRDGRIQDFDSSKIYQAIAKAGYATGEFGEDVAKKLAIRVLNLASQTIKNRFPTVEEIQDIVEEVLISSPYKKTAKAYIIYRDQHRMIREISSKFNIDLIDSYLTKSDWKVKENSNMSFSLQGLNNYISQEVTKTYWLNKLYPQRIKEAHENGDFHIHDLGILSVYCVGWDLLDLLSEGFRGAEGKIESKPAKHFRSILGQIVNFFYTLQGEASGAQAFSNFDTLLSPFIYYDKLSYKDVKQALQEFLFNVNIPTRVGFQSPFTNITLDLVCPSHLANQPVIVGGKIQNKTHKEFKKEQDLFNKIFLEVMLEGDAKRRPFTFPIPTYNITKSFDWDNENLNLLWEITARYGIPYFANFVNSDMNPEDARSMCCRLRIDNRKLERRGGGLFGSSPLTGSIGVVTINMPRIGYLSKTEEEFFQRLEYLMELAKDSLEIKRKILERLTEKDLYPYSKFYLRNIKITVIAME
;
A
#
# COMPACT_ATOMS: atom_id res chain seq x y z
N MET A 1 7.10 -36.48 38.82
CA MET A 1 6.76 -35.04 38.75
C MET A 1 8.03 -34.33 38.28
N PHE A 2 7.94 -33.34 37.39
CA PHE A 2 9.14 -32.66 36.87
C PHE A 2 9.84 -31.86 37.97
N GLU A 3 11.16 -31.92 38.03
CA GLU A 3 11.96 -31.12 38.96
C GLU A 3 12.29 -29.75 38.39
N LYS A 4 12.48 -29.67 37.07
CA LYS A 4 12.89 -28.45 36.37
C LYS A 4 12.05 -28.18 35.12
N ILE A 5 12.01 -26.92 34.71
CA ILE A 5 11.33 -26.41 33.51
C ILE A 5 12.29 -25.57 32.69
N VAL A 6 12.21 -25.69 31.37
CA VAL A 6 12.95 -24.83 30.43
C VAL A 6 12.11 -23.59 30.14
N LYS A 7 12.64 -22.43 30.54
CA LYS A 7 12.06 -21.12 30.22
C LYS A 7 12.21 -20.82 28.73
N ARG A 8 11.45 -19.83 28.28
CA ARG A 8 11.42 -19.38 26.87
C ARG A 8 12.75 -18.80 26.37
N ASP A 9 13.61 -18.35 27.29
CA ASP A 9 14.96 -17.85 27.01
C ASP A 9 16.04 -18.94 27.16
N GLY A 10 15.64 -20.21 27.27
CA GLY A 10 16.53 -21.36 27.44
C GLY A 10 17.01 -21.60 28.88
N ARG A 11 16.72 -20.70 29.83
CA ARG A 11 17.13 -20.90 31.24
C ARG A 11 16.36 -22.05 31.87
N ILE A 12 17.05 -22.86 32.67
CA ILE A 12 16.44 -23.95 33.43
C ILE A 12 16.11 -23.44 34.84
N GLN A 13 14.86 -23.57 35.28
CA GLN A 13 14.39 -23.18 36.62
C GLN A 13 13.67 -24.36 37.29
N ASP A 14 13.56 -24.35 38.62
CA ASP A 14 12.72 -25.30 39.36
C ASP A 14 11.25 -25.24 38.88
N PHE A 15 10.64 -26.42 38.74
CA PHE A 15 9.27 -26.55 38.29
C PHE A 15 8.30 -26.26 39.44
N ASP A 16 7.43 -25.26 39.24
CA ASP A 16 6.41 -24.86 40.21
C ASP A 16 5.02 -25.14 39.65
N SER A 17 4.38 -26.20 40.15
CA SER A 17 3.04 -26.64 39.74
C SER A 17 1.93 -25.66 40.13
N SER A 18 2.16 -24.80 41.14
CA SER A 18 1.16 -23.82 41.59
C SER A 18 0.85 -22.79 40.50
N LYS A 19 1.79 -22.53 39.59
CA LYS A 19 1.61 -21.61 38.46
C LYS A 19 0.59 -22.12 37.44
N ILE A 20 0.52 -23.44 37.23
CA ILE A 20 -0.47 -24.06 36.35
C ILE A 20 -1.87 -23.88 36.95
N TYR A 21 -2.01 -24.19 38.24
CA TYR A 21 -3.24 -23.97 38.99
C TYR A 21 -3.70 -22.52 38.91
N GLN A 22 -2.82 -21.55 39.22
CA GLN A 22 -3.16 -20.13 39.21
C GLN A 22 -3.60 -19.65 37.83
N ALA A 23 -2.97 -20.14 36.76
CA ALA A 23 -3.35 -19.77 35.40
C ALA A 23 -4.75 -20.28 35.04
N ILE A 24 -5.06 -21.54 35.38
CA ILE A 24 -6.39 -22.14 35.17
C ILE A 24 -7.45 -21.46 36.03
N ALA A 25 -7.13 -21.18 37.31
CA ALA A 25 -8.04 -20.51 38.23
C ALA A 25 -8.40 -19.11 37.74
N LYS A 26 -7.41 -18.31 37.33
CA LYS A 26 -7.65 -16.97 36.75
C LYS A 26 -8.55 -17.02 35.53
N ALA A 27 -8.36 -18.02 34.65
CA ALA A 27 -9.20 -18.19 33.48
C ALA A 27 -10.64 -18.54 33.87
N GLY A 28 -10.83 -19.47 34.82
CA GLY A 28 -12.16 -19.85 35.32
C GLY A 28 -12.90 -18.71 36.03
N TYR A 29 -12.18 -17.91 36.82
CA TYR A 29 -12.73 -16.71 37.45
C TYR A 29 -13.14 -15.64 36.43
N ALA A 30 -12.33 -15.41 35.40
CA ALA A 30 -12.62 -14.40 34.37
C ALA A 30 -13.87 -14.74 33.54
N THR A 31 -14.18 -16.02 33.36
CA THR A 31 -15.36 -16.48 32.60
C THR A 31 -16.56 -16.80 33.47
N GLY A 32 -16.36 -16.99 34.78
CA GLY A 32 -17.38 -17.40 35.74
C GLY A 32 -17.83 -18.86 35.61
N GLU A 33 -17.13 -19.70 34.83
CA GLU A 33 -17.53 -21.09 34.62
C GLU A 33 -17.15 -22.02 35.78
N PHE A 34 -16.08 -21.71 36.52
CA PHE A 34 -15.68 -22.49 37.68
C PHE A 34 -14.75 -21.74 38.64
N GLY A 35 -14.70 -22.20 39.90
CA GLY A 35 -13.82 -21.68 40.96
C GLY A 35 -12.62 -22.59 41.28
N GLU A 36 -11.97 -22.35 42.41
CA GLU A 36 -10.69 -22.99 42.79
C GLU A 36 -10.70 -24.52 42.77
N ASP A 37 -11.77 -25.17 43.26
CA ASP A 37 -11.80 -26.62 43.42
C ASP A 37 -11.74 -27.37 42.08
N VAL A 38 -12.43 -26.82 41.08
CA VAL A 38 -12.38 -27.35 39.71
C VAL A 38 -11.04 -27.03 39.06
N ALA A 39 -10.49 -25.83 39.30
CA ALA A 39 -9.18 -25.46 38.80
C ALA A 39 -8.06 -26.39 39.32
N LYS A 40 -8.11 -26.81 40.60
CA LYS A 40 -7.20 -27.80 41.19
C LYS A 40 -7.31 -29.15 40.47
N LYS A 41 -8.53 -29.65 40.25
CA LYS A 41 -8.77 -30.91 39.53
C LYS A 41 -8.22 -30.87 38.10
N LEU A 42 -8.45 -29.77 37.38
CA LEU A 42 -7.92 -29.58 36.03
C LEU A 42 -6.39 -29.47 36.03
N ALA A 43 -5.80 -28.77 36.99
CA ALA A 43 -4.34 -28.66 37.13
C ALA A 43 -3.67 -30.02 37.39
N ILE A 44 -4.27 -30.87 38.23
CA ILE A 44 -3.79 -32.25 38.45
C ILE A 44 -3.86 -33.05 37.14
N ARG A 45 -4.95 -32.90 36.37
CA ARG A 45 -5.10 -33.56 35.07
C ARG A 45 -4.03 -33.13 34.07
N VAL A 46 -3.70 -31.83 34.03
CA VAL A 46 -2.58 -31.29 33.23
C VAL A 46 -1.25 -31.90 33.65
N LEU A 47 -0.96 -31.97 34.94
CA LEU A 47 0.30 -32.53 35.45
C LEU A 47 0.45 -34.02 35.10
N ASN A 48 -0.65 -34.78 35.19
CA ASN A 48 -0.66 -36.19 34.83
C ASN A 48 -0.42 -36.38 33.33
N LEU A 49 -1.11 -35.60 32.48
CA LEU A 49 -0.95 -35.67 31.03
C LEU A 49 0.47 -35.25 30.61
N ALA A 50 1.00 -34.16 31.18
CA ALA A 50 2.37 -33.72 30.95
C ALA A 50 3.41 -34.79 31.31
N SER A 51 3.23 -35.46 32.46
CA SER A 51 4.13 -36.54 32.89
C SER A 51 4.09 -37.77 31.98
N GLN A 52 2.97 -38.01 31.28
CA GLN A 52 2.83 -39.11 30.33
C GLN A 52 3.41 -38.79 28.96
N THR A 53 3.21 -37.56 28.49
CA THR A 53 3.60 -37.10 27.15
C THR A 53 5.09 -36.75 27.07
N ILE A 54 5.64 -36.09 28.10
CA ILE A 54 7.02 -35.59 28.09
C ILE A 54 7.89 -36.55 28.89
N LYS A 55 8.60 -37.43 28.19
CA LYS A 55 9.54 -38.40 28.78
C LYS A 55 10.99 -38.00 28.54
N ASN A 56 11.85 -38.25 29.52
CA ASN A 56 13.31 -38.12 29.44
C ASN A 56 13.86 -36.71 29.10
N ARG A 57 13.09 -35.65 29.38
CA ARG A 57 13.56 -34.25 29.32
C ARG A 57 12.72 -33.33 30.20
N PHE A 58 13.24 -32.13 30.45
CA PHE A 58 12.47 -31.07 31.11
C PHE A 58 11.44 -30.47 30.14
N PRO A 59 10.20 -30.23 30.59
CA PRO A 59 9.19 -29.58 29.78
C PRO A 59 9.56 -28.13 29.50
N THR A 60 9.18 -27.61 28.34
CA THR A 60 9.19 -26.16 28.07
C THR A 60 7.92 -25.50 28.58
N VAL A 61 7.95 -24.18 28.76
CA VAL A 61 6.75 -23.42 29.15
C VAL A 61 5.64 -23.54 28.10
N GLU A 62 5.97 -23.60 26.81
CA GLU A 62 4.97 -23.72 25.73
C GLU A 62 4.25 -25.06 25.77
N GLU A 63 4.98 -26.16 25.95
CA GLU A 63 4.38 -27.50 26.00
C GLU A 63 3.43 -27.67 27.17
N ILE A 64 3.78 -27.14 28.36
CA ILE A 64 2.86 -27.14 29.50
C ILE A 64 1.59 -26.35 29.17
N GLN A 65 1.72 -25.22 28.49
CA GLN A 65 0.56 -24.41 28.10
C GLN A 65 -0.30 -25.10 27.04
N ASP A 66 0.28 -25.81 26.08
CA ASP A 66 -0.46 -26.60 25.09
C ASP A 66 -1.28 -27.70 25.76
N ILE A 67 -0.71 -28.37 26.76
CA ILE A 67 -1.41 -29.38 27.55
C ILE A 67 -2.54 -28.76 28.39
N VAL A 68 -2.34 -27.55 28.93
CA VAL A 68 -3.43 -26.81 29.60
C VAL A 68 -4.57 -26.53 28.64
N GLU A 69 -4.28 -26.12 27.41
CA GLU A 69 -5.31 -25.91 26.38
C GLU A 69 -6.06 -27.20 26.05
N GLU A 70 -5.34 -28.30 25.83
CA GLU A 70 -5.95 -29.60 25.54
C GLU A 70 -6.88 -30.07 26.66
N VAL A 71 -6.46 -29.92 27.92
CA VAL A 71 -7.28 -30.26 29.09
C VAL A 71 -8.50 -29.35 29.21
N LEU A 72 -8.38 -28.05 28.92
CA LEU A 72 -9.51 -27.13 28.94
C LEU A 72 -10.48 -27.39 27.78
N ILE A 73 -9.98 -27.68 26.57
CA ILE A 73 -10.78 -28.02 25.40
C ILE A 73 -11.55 -29.31 25.62
N SER A 74 -10.92 -30.33 26.23
CA SER A 74 -11.58 -31.60 26.56
C SER A 74 -12.52 -31.53 27.77
N SER A 75 -12.57 -30.39 28.46
CA SER A 75 -13.48 -30.14 29.58
C SER A 75 -14.85 -29.61 29.09
N PRO A 76 -15.89 -29.60 29.96
CA PRO A 76 -17.17 -28.95 29.67
C PRO A 76 -17.08 -27.41 29.65
N TYR A 77 -15.99 -26.81 30.14
CA TYR A 77 -15.81 -25.37 30.34
C TYR A 77 -15.30 -24.67 29.06
N LYS A 78 -16.15 -24.63 28.04
CA LYS A 78 -15.78 -24.15 26.70
C LYS A 78 -15.48 -22.65 26.67
N LYS A 79 -16.14 -21.81 27.47
CA LYS A 79 -15.85 -20.38 27.50
C LYS A 79 -14.45 -20.12 28.07
N THR A 80 -14.07 -20.85 29.10
CA THR A 80 -12.76 -20.76 29.76
C THR A 80 -11.65 -21.25 28.85
N ALA A 81 -11.86 -22.36 28.14
CA ALA A 81 -10.92 -22.82 27.12
C ALA A 81 -10.67 -21.73 26.07
N LYS A 82 -11.74 -21.15 25.50
CA LYS A 82 -11.64 -20.08 24.50
C LYS A 82 -10.94 -18.84 25.06
N ALA A 83 -11.30 -18.39 26.27
CA ALA A 83 -10.71 -17.22 26.90
C ALA A 83 -9.21 -17.42 27.20
N TYR A 84 -8.82 -18.60 27.69
CA TYR A 84 -7.43 -18.94 27.97
C TYR A 84 -6.58 -18.95 26.70
N ILE A 85 -7.07 -19.58 25.63
CA ILE A 85 -6.40 -19.62 24.31
C ILE A 85 -6.18 -18.19 23.79
N ILE A 86 -7.23 -17.35 23.80
CA ILE A 86 -7.14 -15.96 23.34
C ILE A 86 -6.16 -15.15 24.19
N TYR A 87 -6.19 -15.30 25.51
CA TYR A 87 -5.29 -14.59 26.42
C TYR A 87 -3.82 -14.98 26.19
N ARG A 88 -3.56 -16.28 25.99
CA ARG A 88 -2.23 -16.81 25.71
C ARG A 88 -1.69 -16.25 24.40
N ASP A 89 -2.51 -16.27 23.35
CA ASP A 89 -2.17 -15.75 22.03
C ASP A 89 -1.86 -14.24 22.08
N GLN A 90 -2.71 -13.45 22.74
CA GLN A 90 -2.46 -12.02 22.95
C GLN A 90 -1.12 -11.75 23.66
N HIS A 91 -0.81 -12.53 24.70
CA HIS A 91 0.43 -12.38 25.46
C HIS A 91 1.67 -12.86 24.68
N ARG A 92 1.53 -13.92 23.86
CA ARG A 92 2.58 -14.36 22.94
C ARG A 92 2.91 -13.24 21.97
N MET A 93 1.89 -12.63 21.37
CA MET A 93 2.02 -11.54 20.43
C MET A 93 2.66 -10.28 21.04
N ILE A 94 2.24 -9.87 22.24
CA ILE A 94 2.87 -8.76 22.97
C ILE A 94 4.35 -9.04 23.18
N ARG A 95 4.72 -10.28 23.56
CA ARG A 95 6.12 -10.64 23.76
C ARG A 95 6.93 -10.65 22.46
N GLU A 96 6.38 -11.15 21.36
CA GLU A 96 7.06 -11.09 20.06
C GLU A 96 7.29 -9.66 19.60
N ILE A 97 6.30 -8.78 19.81
CA ILE A 97 6.43 -7.34 19.59
C ILE A 97 7.42 -6.74 20.60
N SER A 98 7.53 -7.18 21.84
CA SER A 98 8.53 -6.62 22.76
C SER A 98 9.95 -7.14 22.48
N SER A 99 10.12 -8.39 22.06
CA SER A 99 11.42 -9.00 21.83
C SER A 99 12.07 -8.59 20.52
N LYS A 100 11.27 -8.35 19.46
CA LYS A 100 11.78 -7.77 18.20
C LYS A 100 12.13 -6.29 18.35
N PHE A 101 11.66 -5.65 19.41
CA PHE A 101 11.80 -4.22 19.63
C PHE A 101 12.73 -3.95 20.79
N ASN A 102 14.00 -4.11 20.49
CA ASN A 102 15.08 -3.79 21.39
C ASN A 102 15.91 -2.64 20.80
N ILE A 103 16.82 -2.10 21.62
CA ILE A 103 17.89 -1.17 21.21
C ILE A 103 18.58 -1.69 19.92
N ASP A 104 18.67 -3.01 19.78
CA ASP A 104 19.18 -3.74 18.62
C ASP A 104 18.61 -3.30 17.26
N LEU A 105 17.35 -2.85 17.17
CA LEU A 105 16.76 -2.43 15.88
C LEU A 105 17.31 -1.06 15.44
N ILE A 106 17.52 -0.18 16.42
CA ILE A 106 18.18 1.12 16.20
C ILE A 106 19.66 0.87 15.86
N ASP A 107 20.33 0.04 16.64
CA ASP A 107 21.74 -0.30 16.42
C ASP A 107 21.97 -0.97 15.06
N SER A 108 21.07 -1.85 14.62
CA SER A 108 21.13 -2.49 13.30
C SER A 108 21.06 -1.47 12.16
N TYR A 109 20.18 -0.47 12.27
CA TYR A 109 20.11 0.61 11.29
C TYR A 109 21.37 1.49 11.33
N LEU A 110 21.81 1.90 12.53
CA LEU A 110 22.99 2.75 12.73
C LEU A 110 24.28 2.09 12.22
N THR A 111 24.42 0.78 12.43
CA THR A 111 25.58 -0.01 11.96
C THR A 111 25.45 -0.48 10.51
N LYS A 112 24.28 -0.28 9.87
CA LYS A 112 23.96 -0.77 8.50
C LYS A 112 24.18 -2.27 8.34
N SER A 113 24.00 -3.03 9.42
CA SER A 113 24.21 -4.48 9.44
C SER A 113 23.04 -5.24 8.81
N ASP A 114 21.83 -4.67 8.81
CA ASP A 114 20.66 -5.22 8.15
C ASP A 114 20.60 -4.82 6.67
N TRP A 115 20.47 -5.81 5.78
CA TRP A 115 20.32 -5.58 4.34
C TRP A 115 19.06 -4.77 4.02
N LYS A 116 18.03 -4.82 4.88
CA LYS A 116 16.78 -4.04 4.72
C LYS A 116 17.02 -2.53 4.71
N VAL A 117 18.12 -2.05 5.29
CA VAL A 117 18.54 -0.64 5.18
C VAL A 117 18.78 -0.23 3.71
N LYS A 118 19.03 -1.21 2.82
CA LYS A 118 19.23 -1.02 1.37
C LYS A 118 18.04 -1.52 0.53
N GLU A 119 16.96 -2.00 1.12
CA GLU A 119 15.80 -2.54 0.39
C GLU A 119 15.10 -1.46 -0.44
N ASN A 120 14.97 -0.25 0.11
CA ASN A 120 14.35 0.88 -0.58
C ASN A 120 15.42 1.79 -1.21
N SER A 121 15.56 1.72 -2.54
CA SER A 121 16.52 2.52 -3.30
C SER A 121 16.29 4.04 -3.23
N ASN A 122 15.07 4.46 -2.89
CA ASN A 122 14.73 5.87 -2.71
C ASN A 122 15.10 6.37 -1.29
N MET A 123 15.53 5.50 -0.37
CA MET A 123 15.94 5.88 0.99
C MET A 123 17.46 5.99 1.11
N SER A 124 17.90 7.00 1.86
CA SER A 124 19.28 7.13 2.29
C SER A 124 19.37 7.06 3.82
N PHE A 125 20.54 6.66 4.32
CA PHE A 125 20.84 6.64 5.75
C PHE A 125 20.63 8.04 6.33
N SER A 126 19.62 8.18 7.18
CA SER A 126 19.21 9.47 7.76
C SER A 126 18.33 9.24 8.98
N LEU A 127 18.13 10.28 9.80
CA LEU A 127 17.21 10.21 10.94
C LEU A 127 15.77 9.88 10.51
N GLN A 128 15.30 10.47 9.41
CA GLN A 128 13.96 10.17 8.90
C GLN A 128 13.90 8.75 8.32
N GLY A 129 15.00 8.27 7.74
CA GLY A 129 15.11 6.90 7.30
C GLY A 129 15.04 5.89 8.45
N LEU A 130 15.67 6.20 9.59
CA LEU A 130 15.57 5.42 10.83
C LEU A 130 14.13 5.37 11.34
N ASN A 131 13.45 6.52 11.44
CA ASN A 131 12.05 6.58 11.89
C ASN A 131 11.13 5.73 11.01
N ASN A 132 11.32 5.80 9.69
CA ASN A 132 10.55 5.00 8.74
C ASN A 132 10.87 3.50 8.89
N TYR A 133 12.15 3.12 9.01
CA TYR A 133 12.56 1.72 9.22
C TYR A 133 11.93 1.11 10.48
N ILE A 134 11.98 1.83 11.62
CA ILE A 134 11.34 1.40 12.86
C ILE A 134 9.83 1.23 12.64
N SER A 135 9.16 2.24 12.09
CA SER A 135 7.72 2.21 11.83
C SER A 135 7.30 1.04 10.93
N GLN A 136 8.11 0.74 9.91
CA GLN A 136 7.84 -0.37 8.99
C GLN A 136 7.95 -1.73 9.66
N GLU A 137 9.00 -1.96 10.46
CA GLU A 137 9.14 -3.22 11.19
C GLU A 137 8.03 -3.41 12.23
N VAL A 138 7.54 -2.33 12.85
CA VAL A 138 6.35 -2.37 13.71
C VAL A 138 5.14 -2.84 12.95
N THR A 139 4.86 -2.16 11.86
CA THR A 139 3.64 -2.36 11.11
C THR A 139 3.63 -3.74 10.49
N LYS A 140 4.78 -4.22 10.01
CA LYS A 140 4.96 -5.59 9.51
C LYS A 140 4.67 -6.63 10.59
N THR A 141 5.23 -6.43 11.79
CA THR A 141 4.98 -7.35 12.92
C THR A 141 3.51 -7.34 13.32
N TYR A 142 2.86 -6.17 13.32
CA TYR A 142 1.43 -6.04 13.57
C TYR A 142 0.59 -6.77 12.52
N TRP A 143 0.89 -6.62 11.23
CA TRP A 143 0.22 -7.37 10.16
C TRP A 143 0.34 -8.88 10.37
N LEU A 144 1.57 -9.38 10.48
CA LEU A 144 1.83 -10.83 10.51
C LEU A 144 1.30 -11.50 11.78
N ASN A 145 1.38 -10.82 12.92
CA ASN A 145 0.98 -11.43 14.19
C ASN A 145 -0.48 -11.14 14.55
N LYS A 146 -0.97 -9.91 14.34
CA LYS A 146 -2.30 -9.50 14.81
C LYS A 146 -3.39 -9.71 13.76
N LEU A 147 -3.08 -9.44 12.49
CA LEU A 147 -4.08 -9.30 11.45
C LEU A 147 -4.19 -10.55 10.57
N TYR A 148 -3.07 -11.17 10.26
CA TYR A 148 -3.04 -12.36 9.42
C TYR A 148 -3.19 -13.66 10.24
N PRO A 149 -3.94 -14.64 9.73
CA PRO A 149 -3.92 -16.00 10.22
C PRO A 149 -2.52 -16.61 10.13
N GLN A 150 -2.22 -17.52 11.05
CA GLN A 150 -0.92 -18.20 11.17
C GLN A 150 -0.43 -18.79 9.83
N ARG A 151 -1.32 -19.44 9.07
CA ARG A 151 -0.98 -20.02 7.74
C ARG A 151 -0.44 -19.01 6.72
N ILE A 152 -0.94 -17.76 6.76
CA ILE A 152 -0.48 -16.69 5.86
C ILE A 152 0.86 -16.13 6.34
N LYS A 153 1.01 -15.96 7.66
CA LYS A 153 2.28 -15.56 8.28
C LYS A 153 3.39 -16.55 7.92
N GLU A 154 3.15 -17.85 8.13
CA GLU A 154 4.13 -18.91 7.85
C GLU A 154 4.51 -18.94 6.38
N ALA A 155 3.55 -18.85 5.45
CA ALA A 155 3.85 -18.84 4.02
C ALA A 155 4.72 -17.62 3.60
N HIS A 156 4.53 -16.47 4.26
CA HIS A 156 5.40 -15.30 4.06
C HIS A 156 6.80 -15.51 4.66
N GLU A 157 6.88 -15.97 5.91
CA GLU A 157 8.15 -16.14 6.64
C GLU A 157 9.01 -17.26 6.04
N ASN A 158 8.39 -18.32 5.52
CA ASN A 158 9.07 -19.44 4.86
C ASN A 158 9.47 -19.14 3.40
N GLY A 159 9.03 -18.00 2.85
CA GLY A 159 9.30 -17.61 1.47
C GLY A 159 8.52 -18.40 0.42
N ASP A 160 7.38 -18.99 0.78
CA ASP A 160 6.45 -19.65 -0.16
C ASP A 160 5.77 -18.60 -1.07
N PHE A 161 5.41 -17.46 -0.49
CA PHE A 161 5.11 -16.22 -1.23
C PHE A 161 5.63 -15.00 -0.47
N HIS A 162 5.65 -13.85 -1.13
CA HIS A 162 6.00 -12.56 -0.54
C HIS A 162 4.79 -11.61 -0.56
N ILE A 163 4.37 -11.13 0.62
CA ILE A 163 3.37 -10.06 0.73
C ILE A 163 4.13 -8.75 0.72
N HIS A 164 3.88 -7.91 -0.28
CA HIS A 164 4.56 -6.63 -0.44
C HIS A 164 4.01 -5.58 0.53
N ASP A 165 4.86 -4.60 0.87
CA ASP A 165 4.51 -3.38 1.60
C ASP A 165 3.84 -3.58 2.97
N LEU A 166 4.22 -4.65 3.69
CA LEU A 166 3.78 -4.86 5.08
C LEU A 166 4.26 -3.75 6.04
N GLY A 167 5.18 -2.88 5.61
CA GLY A 167 5.67 -1.76 6.41
C GLY A 167 4.67 -0.64 6.61
N ILE A 168 3.53 -0.64 5.89
CA ILE A 168 2.51 0.41 5.99
C ILE A 168 1.14 -0.24 6.21
N LEU A 169 0.34 0.35 7.09
CA LEU A 169 -1.03 -0.05 7.34
C LEU A 169 -1.91 0.68 6.32
N SER A 170 -1.74 0.39 5.03
CA SER A 170 -2.53 1.00 3.96
C SER A 170 -2.55 0.17 2.67
N VAL A 171 -3.24 0.68 1.64
CA VAL A 171 -3.30 0.17 0.27
C VAL A 171 -1.96 0.34 -0.45
N TYR A 172 -1.79 -0.39 -1.56
CA TYR A 172 -0.58 -0.32 -2.38
C TYR A 172 -0.52 0.96 -3.20
N CYS A 173 -1.30 1.09 -4.28
CA CYS A 173 -1.21 2.24 -5.17
C CYS A 173 -2.60 2.76 -5.54
N VAL A 174 -2.65 4.06 -5.88
CA VAL A 174 -3.90 4.75 -6.17
C VAL A 174 -3.72 5.71 -7.34
N GLY A 175 -4.69 5.69 -8.26
CA GLY A 175 -4.84 6.69 -9.31
C GLY A 175 -6.03 7.56 -8.96
N TRP A 176 -5.78 8.85 -8.98
CA TRP A 176 -6.70 9.86 -8.50
C TRP A 176 -7.38 10.55 -9.67
N ASP A 177 -8.58 11.04 -9.40
CA ASP A 177 -9.30 11.88 -10.34
C ASP A 177 -8.83 13.33 -10.21
N LEU A 178 -8.09 13.81 -11.21
CA LEU A 178 -7.67 15.21 -11.24
C LEU A 178 -8.86 16.15 -11.43
N LEU A 179 -9.94 15.74 -12.10
CA LEU A 179 -11.16 16.55 -12.23
C LEU A 179 -11.83 16.78 -10.88
N ASP A 180 -11.79 15.81 -9.98
CA ASP A 180 -12.33 15.95 -8.63
C ASP A 180 -11.54 17.00 -7.83
N LEU A 181 -10.20 16.98 -7.91
CA LEU A 181 -9.35 18.02 -7.32
C LEU A 181 -9.61 19.41 -7.95
N LEU A 182 -9.81 19.48 -9.26
CA LEU A 182 -10.13 20.72 -9.98
C LEU A 182 -11.51 21.29 -9.60
N SER A 183 -12.43 20.44 -9.16
CA SER A 183 -13.82 20.81 -8.83
C SER A 183 -14.01 21.14 -7.36
N GLU A 184 -13.36 20.39 -6.46
CA GLU A 184 -13.52 20.50 -5.01
C GLU A 184 -12.41 21.31 -4.33
N GLY A 185 -11.23 21.39 -4.96
CA GLY A 185 -10.01 21.86 -4.31
C GLY A 185 -9.42 20.82 -3.37
N PHE A 186 -8.41 21.21 -2.59
CA PHE A 186 -7.72 20.30 -1.68
C PHE A 186 -8.34 20.31 -0.27
N ARG A 187 -9.02 19.22 0.13
CA ARG A 187 -9.84 19.13 1.36
C ARG A 187 -10.05 17.69 1.84
N GLY A 188 -10.81 17.49 2.94
CA GLY A 188 -11.30 16.17 3.34
C GLY A 188 -10.80 15.64 4.69
N ALA A 189 -9.89 16.33 5.36
CA ALA A 189 -9.42 15.95 6.70
C ALA A 189 -9.91 16.92 7.78
N GLU A 190 -10.59 16.37 8.79
CA GLU A 190 -11.14 17.14 9.90
C GLU A 190 -10.03 17.88 10.67
N GLY A 191 -10.29 19.15 10.98
CA GLY A 191 -9.36 20.01 11.71
C GLY A 191 -8.10 20.40 10.93
N LYS A 192 -8.02 20.11 9.63
CA LYS A 192 -6.95 20.56 8.74
C LYS A 192 -7.42 21.72 7.86
N ILE A 193 -6.46 22.50 7.37
CA ILE A 193 -6.73 23.61 6.44
C ILE A 193 -7.19 23.01 5.10
N GLU A 194 -8.25 23.57 4.54
CA GLU A 194 -8.76 23.24 3.22
C GLU A 194 -8.51 24.38 2.24
N SER A 195 -8.38 24.06 0.96
CA SER A 195 -8.24 25.02 -0.13
C SER A 195 -9.42 24.90 -1.10
N LYS A 196 -9.89 26.05 -1.59
CA LYS A 196 -10.85 26.11 -2.69
C LYS A 196 -10.20 25.65 -4.01
N PRO A 197 -10.99 25.27 -5.02
CA PRO A 197 -10.50 24.99 -6.36
C PRO A 197 -9.55 26.06 -6.89
N ALA A 198 -8.42 25.62 -7.44
CA ALA A 198 -7.42 26.52 -7.98
C ALA A 198 -7.96 27.32 -9.19
N LYS A 199 -7.68 28.62 -9.21
CA LYS A 199 -8.09 29.54 -10.30
C LYS A 199 -6.98 29.80 -11.32
N HIS A 200 -5.73 29.51 -10.96
CA HIS A 200 -4.54 29.84 -11.75
C HIS A 200 -3.64 28.61 -11.91
N PHE A 201 -2.89 28.55 -13.01
CA PHE A 201 -2.02 27.42 -13.39
C PHE A 201 -1.00 27.09 -12.30
N ARG A 202 -0.30 28.10 -11.76
CA ARG A 202 0.66 27.91 -10.68
C ARG A 202 -0.01 27.38 -9.40
N SER A 203 -1.22 27.85 -9.09
CA SER A 203 -1.96 27.41 -7.91
C SER A 203 -2.39 25.95 -8.01
N ILE A 204 -2.84 25.47 -9.18
CA ILE A 204 -3.22 24.06 -9.34
C ILE A 204 -1.99 23.14 -9.27
N LEU A 205 -0.86 23.52 -9.87
CA LEU A 205 0.39 22.77 -9.73
C LEU A 205 0.83 22.67 -8.26
N GLY A 206 0.72 23.75 -7.49
CA GLY A 206 0.99 23.74 -6.05
C GLY A 206 0.02 22.84 -5.26
N GLN A 207 -1.28 22.83 -5.60
CA GLN A 207 -2.24 21.92 -5.00
C GLN A 207 -1.93 20.45 -5.34
N ILE A 208 -1.54 20.15 -6.57
CA ILE A 208 -1.12 18.80 -7.00
C ILE A 208 0.10 18.32 -6.21
N VAL A 209 1.10 19.18 -6.00
CA VAL A 209 2.27 18.86 -5.16
C VAL A 209 1.80 18.50 -3.74
N ASN A 210 1.03 19.37 -3.10
CA ASN A 210 0.52 19.13 -1.75
C ASN A 210 -0.32 17.85 -1.66
N PHE A 211 -1.13 17.60 -2.69
CA PHE A 211 -1.94 16.40 -2.82
C PHE A 211 -1.07 15.15 -2.84
N PHE A 212 -0.07 15.08 -3.74
CA PHE A 212 0.81 13.91 -3.83
C PHE A 212 1.56 13.63 -2.52
N TYR A 213 2.11 14.66 -1.87
CA TYR A 213 2.81 14.49 -0.59
C TYR A 213 1.88 14.04 0.53
N THR A 214 0.66 14.58 0.59
CA THR A 214 -0.27 14.26 1.66
C THR A 214 -0.84 12.85 1.50
N LEU A 215 -1.27 12.49 0.29
CA LEU A 215 -1.89 11.20 0.00
C LEU A 215 -0.86 10.05 -0.04
N GLN A 216 0.42 10.33 -0.27
CA GLN A 216 1.48 9.33 -0.01
C GLN A 216 1.50 8.88 1.45
N GLY A 217 1.05 9.71 2.40
CA GLY A 217 0.90 9.28 3.79
C GLY A 217 -0.20 8.23 4.01
N GLU A 218 -1.12 8.09 3.06
CA GLU A 218 -2.26 7.18 3.12
C GLU A 218 -2.17 6.03 2.11
N ALA A 219 -1.03 5.82 1.44
CA ALA A 219 -0.82 4.70 0.50
C ALA A 219 0.68 4.37 0.39
N SER A 220 1.04 3.09 0.22
CA SER A 220 2.45 2.68 0.29
C SER A 220 3.25 2.92 -1.00
N GLY A 221 2.58 2.94 -2.14
CA GLY A 221 3.15 2.99 -3.47
C GLY A 221 2.71 4.22 -4.27
N ALA A 222 2.69 4.06 -5.59
CA ALA A 222 2.55 5.20 -6.49
C ALA A 222 1.19 5.92 -6.40
N GLN A 223 1.27 7.24 -6.51
CA GLN A 223 0.15 8.16 -6.68
C GLN A 223 0.11 8.61 -8.14
N ALA A 224 -0.98 8.37 -8.85
CA ALA A 224 -1.08 8.66 -10.28
C ALA A 224 -2.17 9.68 -10.61
N PHE A 225 -1.88 10.58 -11.55
CA PHE A 225 -2.91 11.36 -12.26
C PHE A 225 -2.92 10.99 -13.73
N SER A 226 -4.12 10.79 -14.28
CA SER A 226 -4.33 10.62 -15.72
C SER A 226 -4.70 11.95 -16.39
N ASN A 227 -4.52 12.01 -17.71
CA ASN A 227 -4.97 13.14 -18.55
C ASN A 227 -4.38 14.49 -18.12
N PHE A 228 -3.13 14.47 -17.64
CA PHE A 228 -2.54 15.59 -16.91
C PHE A 228 -2.36 16.84 -17.78
N ASP A 229 -1.87 16.68 -19.00
CA ASP A 229 -1.75 17.76 -19.97
C ASP A 229 -3.12 18.25 -20.45
N THR A 230 -4.04 17.35 -20.81
CA THR A 230 -5.39 17.70 -21.27
C THR A 230 -6.17 18.51 -20.23
N LEU A 231 -6.07 18.15 -18.95
CA LEU A 231 -6.82 18.79 -17.86
C LEU A 231 -6.21 20.12 -17.39
N LEU A 232 -4.89 20.30 -17.53
CA LEU A 232 -4.20 21.50 -17.06
C LEU A 232 -3.98 22.56 -18.15
N SER A 233 -3.96 22.17 -19.43
CA SER A 233 -3.79 23.10 -20.57
C SER A 233 -4.80 24.27 -20.58
N PRO A 234 -6.09 24.11 -20.20
CA PRO A 234 -7.03 25.22 -20.15
C PRO A 234 -6.56 26.39 -19.27
N PHE A 235 -5.85 26.12 -18.17
CA PHE A 235 -5.34 27.17 -17.28
C PHE A 235 -4.34 28.09 -17.98
N ILE A 236 -3.51 27.55 -18.90
CA ILE A 236 -2.56 28.34 -19.68
C ILE A 236 -3.30 29.39 -20.53
N TYR A 237 -4.42 28.99 -21.14
CA TYR A 237 -5.25 29.89 -21.94
C TYR A 237 -5.93 30.97 -21.10
N TYR A 238 -6.61 30.59 -20.01
CA TYR A 238 -7.39 31.52 -19.20
C TYR A 238 -6.51 32.51 -18.43
N ASP A 239 -5.33 32.08 -17.97
CA ASP A 239 -4.34 32.97 -17.35
C ASP A 239 -3.54 33.78 -18.38
N LYS A 240 -3.69 33.50 -19.68
CA LYS A 240 -2.96 34.14 -20.80
C LYS A 240 -1.44 34.04 -20.63
N LEU A 241 -0.95 32.87 -20.25
CA LEU A 241 0.46 32.68 -19.90
C LEU A 241 1.35 32.69 -21.13
N SER A 242 2.50 33.34 -21.00
CA SER A 242 3.57 33.26 -22.00
C SER A 242 4.36 31.96 -21.86
N TYR A 243 5.18 31.64 -22.86
CA TYR A 243 6.14 30.52 -22.81
C TYR A 243 6.98 30.55 -21.52
N LYS A 244 7.48 31.74 -21.15
CA LYS A 244 8.34 31.92 -19.97
C LYS A 244 7.58 31.63 -18.67
N ASP A 245 6.32 32.03 -18.58
CA ASP A 245 5.49 31.81 -17.40
C ASP A 245 5.18 30.33 -17.21
N VAL A 246 4.82 29.62 -18.30
CA VAL A 246 4.57 28.17 -18.28
C VAL A 246 5.86 27.41 -17.92
N LYS A 247 7.00 27.78 -18.51
CA LYS A 247 8.30 27.17 -18.20
C LYS A 247 8.67 27.34 -16.73
N GLN A 248 8.50 28.54 -16.18
CA GLN A 248 8.80 28.80 -14.78
C GLN A 248 7.89 27.98 -13.84
N ALA A 249 6.60 27.89 -14.15
CA ALA A 249 5.64 27.15 -13.34
C ALA A 249 5.88 25.62 -13.38
N LEU A 250 6.18 25.07 -14.55
CA LEU A 250 6.51 23.65 -14.69
C LEU A 250 7.86 23.30 -14.07
N GLN A 251 8.85 24.19 -14.18
CA GLN A 251 10.11 24.05 -13.47
C GLN A 251 9.87 24.00 -11.95
N GLU A 252 9.14 24.96 -11.40
CA GLU A 252 8.80 24.96 -9.98
C GLU A 252 8.07 23.68 -9.56
N PHE A 253 7.11 23.20 -10.36
CA PHE A 253 6.42 21.94 -10.11
C PHE A 253 7.39 20.74 -10.05
N LEU A 254 8.23 20.56 -11.08
CA LEU A 254 9.17 19.45 -11.16
C LEU A 254 10.16 19.46 -10.00
N PHE A 255 10.71 20.61 -9.64
CA PHE A 255 11.58 20.70 -8.47
C PHE A 255 10.84 20.36 -7.17
N ASN A 256 9.63 20.88 -6.95
CA ASN A 256 8.89 20.61 -5.71
C ASN A 256 8.46 19.14 -5.57
N VAL A 257 8.13 18.45 -6.67
CA VAL A 257 7.83 17.01 -6.63
C VAL A 257 9.09 16.17 -6.37
N ASN A 258 10.28 16.62 -6.78
CA ASN A 258 11.52 15.86 -6.61
C ASN A 258 12.32 16.20 -5.35
N ILE A 259 12.10 17.34 -4.69
CA ILE A 259 12.83 17.67 -3.45
C ILE A 259 12.23 16.86 -2.28
N PRO A 260 12.99 15.94 -1.65
CA PRO A 260 12.45 15.11 -0.56
C PRO A 260 12.24 15.98 0.68
N THR A 261 11.00 16.44 0.91
CA THR A 261 10.73 17.46 1.93
C THR A 261 10.28 16.92 3.29
N ARG A 262 9.60 15.76 3.42
CA ARG A 262 9.17 15.17 4.73
C ARG A 262 8.95 13.65 4.69
N VAL A 263 9.14 13.01 5.86
CA VAL A 263 9.10 11.56 6.20
C VAL A 263 9.93 10.67 5.26
N GLY A 264 10.92 9.98 5.81
CA GLY A 264 11.77 9.04 5.07
C GLY A 264 12.80 9.64 4.09
N PHE A 265 12.83 10.97 3.89
CA PHE A 265 13.65 11.63 2.84
C PHE A 265 13.38 11.07 1.44
N GLN A 266 12.11 10.76 1.16
CA GLN A 266 11.69 10.26 -0.14
C GLN A 266 10.84 11.29 -0.85
N SER A 267 11.06 11.42 -2.15
CA SER A 267 10.12 12.09 -3.04
C SER A 267 8.93 11.16 -3.27
N PRO A 268 7.70 11.70 -3.39
CA PRO A 268 6.52 10.89 -3.59
C PRO A 268 6.64 10.12 -4.90
N PHE A 269 6.42 8.80 -4.82
CA PHE A 269 6.36 7.98 -6.02
C PHE A 269 5.15 8.42 -6.83
N THR A 270 5.37 9.18 -7.89
CA THR A 270 4.31 9.81 -8.66
C THR A 270 4.39 9.44 -10.13
N ASN A 271 3.24 9.29 -10.76
CA ASN A 271 3.12 9.02 -12.19
C ASN A 271 2.09 9.98 -12.80
N ILE A 272 2.41 10.53 -13.98
CA ILE A 272 1.46 11.33 -14.75
C ILE A 272 1.32 10.74 -16.14
N THR A 273 0.07 10.60 -16.61
CA THR A 273 -0.21 10.23 -18.00
C THR A 273 -0.45 11.48 -18.81
N LEU A 274 0.27 11.58 -19.94
CA LEU A 274 0.22 12.69 -20.89
C LEU A 274 -0.37 12.17 -22.20
N ASP A 275 -1.46 12.81 -22.64
CA ASP A 275 -2.27 12.33 -23.75
C ASP A 275 -1.70 12.72 -25.11
N LEU A 276 -0.98 13.86 -25.21
CA LEU A 276 -0.57 14.57 -26.45
C LEU A 276 -1.71 15.06 -27.33
N VAL A 277 -2.78 14.27 -27.45
CA VAL A 277 -4.00 14.58 -28.17
C VAL A 277 -5.16 14.36 -27.21
N CYS A 278 -5.99 15.38 -27.04
CA CYS A 278 -7.18 15.29 -26.21
C CYS A 278 -8.02 14.03 -26.55
N PRO A 279 -8.28 13.14 -25.57
CA PRO A 279 -9.03 11.92 -25.81
C PRO A 279 -10.50 12.22 -26.12
N SER A 280 -11.13 11.36 -26.90
CA SER A 280 -12.51 11.50 -27.38
C SER A 280 -13.54 11.68 -26.26
N HIS A 281 -13.39 10.94 -25.16
CA HIS A 281 -14.32 11.01 -24.02
C HIS A 281 -14.25 12.35 -23.26
N LEU A 282 -13.13 13.08 -23.31
CA LEU A 282 -13.01 14.43 -22.74
C LEU A 282 -13.23 15.54 -23.77
N ALA A 283 -13.05 15.25 -25.06
CA ALA A 283 -13.00 16.25 -26.13
C ALA A 283 -14.17 17.24 -26.14
N ASN A 284 -15.40 16.76 -25.89
CA ASN A 284 -16.61 17.58 -25.88
C ASN A 284 -17.07 17.98 -24.47
N GLN A 285 -16.35 17.57 -23.42
CA GLN A 285 -16.68 17.97 -22.05
C GLN A 285 -16.22 19.41 -21.83
N PRO A 286 -17.02 20.23 -21.12
CA PRO A 286 -16.62 21.59 -20.81
C PRO A 286 -15.50 21.59 -19.76
N VAL A 287 -14.57 22.53 -19.90
CA VAL A 287 -13.41 22.60 -19.00
C VAL A 287 -13.78 23.21 -17.65
N ILE A 288 -13.07 22.81 -16.59
CA ILE A 288 -13.26 23.30 -15.23
C ILE A 288 -12.06 24.15 -14.82
N VAL A 289 -12.31 25.42 -14.46
CA VAL A 289 -11.29 26.35 -13.95
C VAL A 289 -11.86 27.08 -12.74
N GLY A 290 -11.13 27.09 -11.62
CA GLY A 290 -11.61 27.70 -10.38
C GLY A 290 -12.87 27.04 -9.81
N GLY A 291 -13.07 25.74 -10.07
CA GLY A 291 -14.26 24.99 -9.66
C GLY A 291 -15.52 25.34 -10.45
N LYS A 292 -15.39 26.04 -11.59
CA LYS A 292 -16.51 26.44 -12.43
C LYS A 292 -16.35 25.89 -13.84
N ILE A 293 -17.45 25.34 -14.35
CA ILE A 293 -17.63 24.96 -15.74
C ILE A 293 -17.49 26.20 -16.61
N GLN A 294 -16.68 26.10 -17.67
CA GLN A 294 -16.49 27.15 -18.65
C GLN A 294 -17.25 26.86 -19.95
N ASN A 295 -17.31 27.84 -20.84
CA ASN A 295 -18.00 27.72 -22.13
C ASN A 295 -17.22 26.93 -23.20
N LYS A 296 -15.92 26.69 -22.98
CA LYS A 296 -15.03 25.95 -23.88
C LYS A 296 -14.87 24.50 -23.47
N THR A 297 -14.58 23.65 -24.45
CA THR A 297 -14.38 22.21 -24.31
C THR A 297 -12.90 21.82 -24.40
N HIS A 298 -12.51 20.66 -23.88
CA HIS A 298 -11.09 20.25 -23.83
C HIS A 298 -10.42 20.21 -25.21
N LYS A 299 -11.14 19.85 -26.29
CA LYS A 299 -10.57 19.78 -27.66
C LYS A 299 -10.10 21.14 -28.20
N GLU A 300 -10.58 22.25 -27.65
CA GLU A 300 -10.25 23.60 -28.12
C GLU A 300 -8.86 24.07 -27.67
N PHE A 301 -8.20 23.35 -26.76
CA PHE A 301 -6.93 23.76 -26.13
C PHE A 301 -5.70 23.01 -26.67
N LYS A 302 -5.76 22.54 -27.92
CA LYS A 302 -4.65 21.79 -28.54
C LYS A 302 -3.35 22.59 -28.56
N LYS A 303 -3.42 23.89 -28.85
CA LYS A 303 -2.26 24.78 -28.88
C LYS A 303 -1.58 24.87 -27.50
N GLU A 304 -2.37 25.00 -26.44
CA GLU A 304 -1.86 25.04 -25.06
C GLU A 304 -1.33 23.68 -24.61
N GLN A 305 -1.93 22.58 -25.07
CA GLN A 305 -1.45 21.21 -24.83
C GLN A 305 -0.09 20.95 -25.49
N ASP A 306 0.10 21.40 -26.72
CA ASP A 306 1.39 21.30 -27.41
C ASP A 306 2.47 22.15 -26.72
N LEU A 307 2.10 23.37 -26.31
CA LEU A 307 2.97 24.25 -25.54
C LEU A 307 3.37 23.63 -24.21
N PHE A 308 2.40 23.07 -23.47
CA PHE A 308 2.63 22.37 -22.20
C PHE A 308 3.64 21.23 -22.39
N ASN A 309 3.38 20.32 -23.33
CA ASN A 309 4.22 19.14 -23.54
C ASN A 309 5.64 19.52 -23.98
N LYS A 310 5.78 20.48 -24.90
CA LYS A 310 7.09 20.98 -25.34
C LYS A 310 7.92 21.51 -24.17
N ILE A 311 7.32 22.39 -23.35
CA ILE A 311 8.00 22.99 -22.20
C ILE A 311 8.29 21.95 -21.12
N PHE A 312 7.34 21.05 -20.85
CA PHE A 312 7.53 19.98 -19.88
C PHE A 312 8.75 19.10 -20.23
N LEU A 313 8.84 18.67 -21.50
CA LEU A 313 9.97 17.88 -22.00
C LEU A 313 11.28 18.68 -21.99
N GLU A 314 11.25 19.96 -22.32
CA GLU A 314 12.43 20.85 -22.25
C GLU A 314 12.98 20.91 -20.81
N VAL A 315 12.13 21.18 -19.82
CA VAL A 315 12.57 21.26 -18.41
C VAL A 315 13.07 19.90 -17.91
N MET A 316 12.41 18.81 -18.30
CA MET A 316 12.85 17.44 -17.98
C MET A 316 14.24 17.13 -18.57
N LEU A 317 14.53 17.63 -19.78
CA LEU A 317 15.82 17.47 -20.45
C LEU A 317 16.93 18.33 -19.83
N GLU A 318 16.60 19.53 -19.33
CA GLU A 318 17.55 20.39 -18.59
C GLU A 318 18.04 19.73 -17.30
N GLY A 319 17.14 19.03 -16.60
CA GLY A 319 17.44 18.30 -15.38
C GLY A 319 17.68 19.20 -14.16
N ASP A 320 18.26 18.61 -13.11
CA ASP A 320 18.59 19.33 -11.88
C ASP A 320 19.83 20.24 -12.03
N ALA A 321 20.25 20.91 -10.94
CA ALA A 321 21.44 21.76 -10.94
C ALA A 321 22.75 21.06 -11.36
N LYS A 322 22.77 19.72 -11.36
CA LYS A 322 23.89 18.88 -11.82
C LYS A 322 23.58 18.19 -13.15
N ARG A 323 22.52 18.59 -13.86
CA ARG A 323 22.01 18.01 -15.11
C ARG A 323 21.61 16.53 -14.99
N ARG A 324 21.23 16.11 -13.80
CA ARG A 324 20.65 14.78 -13.57
C ARG A 324 19.17 14.81 -13.96
N PRO A 325 18.64 13.73 -14.56
CA PRO A 325 17.23 13.68 -14.91
C PRO A 325 16.37 13.71 -13.64
N PHE A 326 15.19 14.31 -13.74
CA PHE A 326 14.17 14.18 -12.71
C PHE A 326 13.64 12.75 -12.68
N THR A 327 13.47 12.19 -11.49
CA THR A 327 12.93 10.83 -11.32
C THR A 327 11.40 10.85 -11.33
N PHE A 328 10.80 11.90 -10.79
CA PHE A 328 9.35 12.03 -10.62
C PHE A 328 8.81 13.35 -11.21
N PRO A 329 7.49 13.45 -11.44
CA PRO A 329 6.62 12.30 -11.69
C PRO A 329 7.12 11.53 -12.92
N ILE A 330 6.94 10.21 -12.93
CA ILE A 330 7.24 9.40 -14.11
C ILE A 330 6.23 9.80 -15.20
N PRO A 331 6.68 10.36 -16.33
CA PRO A 331 5.78 10.68 -17.42
C PRO A 331 5.49 9.41 -18.23
N THR A 332 4.22 9.19 -18.55
CA THR A 332 3.78 8.11 -19.43
C THR A 332 3.00 8.67 -20.61
N TYR A 333 3.47 8.40 -21.83
CA TYR A 333 2.82 8.80 -23.08
C TYR A 333 2.10 7.63 -23.73
N ASN A 334 0.92 7.87 -24.27
CA ASN A 334 0.16 6.86 -25.01
C ASN A 334 0.59 6.84 -26.48
N ILE A 335 0.98 5.67 -27.00
CA ILE A 335 1.25 5.48 -28.44
C ILE A 335 0.11 4.64 -29.04
N THR A 336 -0.64 5.24 -29.97
CA THR A 336 -1.77 4.61 -30.67
C THR A 336 -1.43 4.28 -32.13
N LYS A 337 -2.31 3.57 -32.82
CA LYS A 337 -2.19 3.32 -34.28
C LYS A 337 -2.16 4.60 -35.11
N SER A 338 -2.77 5.68 -34.60
CA SER A 338 -2.83 7.00 -35.25
C SER A 338 -1.78 7.96 -34.71
N PHE A 339 -0.75 7.46 -34.02
CA PHE A 339 0.30 8.31 -33.47
C PHE A 339 1.09 8.96 -34.61
N ASP A 340 1.27 10.27 -34.53
CA ASP A 340 1.98 11.06 -35.54
C ASP A 340 3.49 11.01 -35.28
N TRP A 341 4.16 10.04 -35.90
CA TRP A 341 5.59 9.78 -35.72
C TRP A 341 6.49 10.89 -36.28
N ASP A 342 6.00 11.62 -37.28
CA ASP A 342 6.74 12.67 -37.98
C ASP A 342 6.49 14.07 -37.36
N ASN A 343 5.78 14.14 -36.23
CA ASN A 343 5.49 15.39 -35.55
C ASN A 343 6.76 16.01 -34.95
N GLU A 344 7.18 17.15 -35.52
CA GLU A 344 8.37 17.88 -35.07
C GLU A 344 8.31 18.33 -33.59
N ASN A 345 7.10 18.49 -33.02
CA ASN A 345 6.96 18.81 -31.59
C ASN A 345 7.40 17.66 -30.67
N LEU A 346 7.55 16.45 -31.20
CA LEU A 346 8.00 15.27 -30.47
C LEU A 346 9.53 15.09 -30.51
N ASN A 347 10.28 15.97 -31.19
CA ASN A 347 11.74 15.86 -31.23
C ASN A 347 12.38 15.82 -29.82
N LEU A 348 11.87 16.64 -28.90
CA LEU A 348 12.32 16.63 -27.50
C LEU A 348 11.96 15.32 -26.78
N LEU A 349 10.83 14.70 -27.11
CA LEU A 349 10.37 13.43 -26.55
C LEU A 349 11.34 12.30 -26.94
N TRP A 350 11.80 12.30 -28.19
CA TRP A 350 12.79 11.32 -28.66
C TRP A 350 14.18 11.57 -28.10
N GLU A 351 14.60 12.84 -28.00
CA GLU A 351 15.90 13.20 -27.41
C GLU A 351 16.00 12.77 -25.94
N ILE A 352 14.99 13.07 -25.13
CA ILE A 352 14.98 12.68 -23.71
C ILE A 352 14.95 11.15 -23.55
N THR A 353 14.19 10.46 -24.41
CA THR A 353 14.13 8.99 -24.43
C THR A 353 15.50 8.39 -24.73
N ALA A 354 16.18 8.89 -25.76
CA ALA A 354 17.51 8.42 -26.13
C ALA A 354 18.56 8.71 -25.06
N ARG A 355 18.46 9.86 -24.38
CA ARG A 355 19.44 10.28 -23.37
C ARG A 355 19.27 9.59 -22.02
N TYR A 356 18.03 9.42 -21.56
CA TYR A 356 17.75 9.04 -20.17
C TYR A 356 16.86 7.80 -20.02
N GLY A 357 16.31 7.24 -21.11
CA GLY A 357 15.38 6.11 -21.04
C GLY A 357 14.01 6.44 -20.44
N ILE A 358 13.67 7.73 -20.37
CA ILE A 358 12.37 8.27 -19.99
C ILE A 358 11.87 9.20 -21.10
N PRO A 359 10.56 9.40 -21.27
CA PRO A 359 9.44 8.86 -20.49
C PRO A 359 9.10 7.40 -20.80
N TYR A 360 8.09 6.87 -20.11
CA TYR A 360 7.49 5.57 -20.42
C TYR A 360 6.46 5.69 -21.54
N PHE A 361 6.26 4.60 -22.28
CA PHE A 361 5.30 4.53 -23.37
C PHE A 361 4.28 3.42 -23.11
N ALA A 362 3.00 3.80 -23.05
CA ALA A 362 1.90 2.84 -23.09
C ALA A 362 1.58 2.53 -24.56
N ASN A 363 1.99 1.35 -25.02
CA ASN A 363 1.85 0.93 -26.41
C ASN A 363 0.48 0.28 -26.68
N PHE A 364 -0.29 0.90 -27.58
CA PHE A 364 -1.60 0.43 -28.08
C PHE A 364 -1.57 0.11 -29.59
N VAL A 365 -0.43 0.22 -30.26
CA VAL A 365 -0.30 0.00 -31.72
C VAL A 365 -0.71 -1.42 -32.12
N ASN A 366 -0.23 -2.42 -31.36
CA ASN A 366 -0.48 -3.84 -31.61
C ASN A 366 -1.54 -4.42 -30.64
N SER A 367 -2.37 -3.57 -30.05
CA SER A 367 -3.39 -3.98 -29.09
C SER A 367 -4.79 -3.75 -29.64
N ASP A 368 -5.73 -4.59 -29.23
CA ASP A 368 -7.16 -4.35 -29.43
C ASP A 368 -7.75 -3.37 -28.40
N MET A 369 -6.91 -2.81 -27.52
CA MET A 369 -7.29 -1.81 -26.52
C MET A 369 -7.09 -0.40 -27.05
N ASN A 370 -8.01 0.50 -26.68
CA ASN A 370 -7.81 1.93 -26.78
C ASN A 370 -7.14 2.49 -25.51
N PRO A 371 -6.52 3.70 -25.55
CA PRO A 371 -6.00 4.36 -24.36
C PRO A 371 -6.98 4.49 -23.20
N GLU A 372 -8.28 4.55 -23.50
CA GLU A 372 -9.34 4.60 -22.48
C GLU A 372 -9.66 3.25 -21.83
N ASP A 373 -9.30 2.14 -22.49
CA ASP A 373 -9.53 0.78 -21.99
C ASP A 373 -8.47 0.37 -20.95
N ALA A 374 -7.38 1.12 -20.82
CA ALA A 374 -6.33 0.82 -19.87
C ALA A 374 -5.83 2.05 -19.12
N ARG A 375 -5.64 1.91 -17.81
CA ARG A 375 -4.92 2.90 -17.02
C ARG A 375 -3.59 2.33 -16.55
N SER A 376 -2.53 3.10 -16.79
CA SER A 376 -1.18 2.79 -16.32
C SER A 376 -1.03 3.32 -14.91
N MET A 377 -0.99 2.39 -13.96
CA MET A 377 -0.89 2.64 -12.54
C MET A 377 0.51 2.27 -12.08
N CYS A 378 1.17 3.15 -11.33
CA CYS A 378 2.53 2.91 -10.84
C CYS A 378 3.51 2.61 -12.00
N CYS A 379 4.57 1.83 -11.75
CA CYS A 379 5.59 1.50 -12.73
C CYS A 379 5.07 0.65 -13.90
N ARG A 380 4.20 -0.33 -13.63
CA ARG A 380 3.84 -1.41 -14.58
C ARG A 380 2.45 -2.03 -14.37
N LEU A 381 1.66 -1.58 -13.38
CA LEU A 381 0.33 -2.13 -13.16
C LEU A 381 -0.62 -1.55 -14.21
N ARG A 382 -1.02 -2.35 -15.18
CA ARG A 382 -1.98 -1.95 -16.22
C ARG A 382 -3.32 -2.57 -15.90
N ILE A 383 -4.31 -1.74 -15.59
CA ILE A 383 -5.68 -2.20 -15.31
C ILE A 383 -6.47 -2.19 -16.61
N ASP A 384 -7.02 -3.33 -17.01
CA ASP A 384 -7.98 -3.42 -18.11
C ASP A 384 -9.36 -3.01 -17.58
N ASN A 385 -9.80 -1.81 -17.91
CA ASN A 385 -11.07 -1.25 -17.48
C ASN A 385 -12.27 -2.08 -17.97
N ARG A 386 -12.09 -2.91 -19.00
CA ARG A 386 -13.16 -3.76 -19.54
C ARG A 386 -13.47 -4.94 -18.63
N LYS A 387 -12.52 -5.36 -17.78
CA LYS A 387 -12.64 -6.50 -16.88
C LYS A 387 -13.01 -6.12 -15.44
N LEU A 388 -13.17 -4.83 -15.15
CA LEU A 388 -13.64 -4.40 -13.84
C LEU A 388 -15.12 -4.76 -13.67
N GLU A 389 -15.43 -5.56 -12.65
CA GLU A 389 -16.81 -5.96 -12.31
C GLU A 389 -17.73 -4.76 -12.05
N ARG A 390 -17.15 -3.64 -11.60
CA ARG A 390 -17.87 -2.39 -11.33
C ARG A 390 -17.14 -1.22 -11.95
N ARG A 391 -17.81 -0.55 -12.89
CA ARG A 391 -17.37 0.74 -13.42
C ARG A 391 -18.02 1.83 -12.59
N GLY A 392 -17.24 2.55 -11.81
CA GLY A 392 -17.66 3.87 -11.32
C GLY A 392 -17.99 4.77 -12.51
N GLY A 393 -19.09 5.51 -12.44
CA GLY A 393 -19.49 6.46 -13.47
C GLY A 393 -20.28 7.59 -12.83
N GLY A 394 -19.62 8.73 -12.64
CA GLY A 394 -20.30 9.99 -12.32
C GLY A 394 -20.77 10.70 -13.58
N LEU A 395 -21.23 11.95 -13.43
CA LEU A 395 -21.74 12.81 -14.51
C LEU A 395 -20.76 13.01 -15.70
N PHE A 396 -19.48 12.62 -15.56
CA PHE A 396 -18.37 12.92 -16.48
C PHE A 396 -17.62 11.69 -17.06
N GLY A 397 -18.16 10.47 -16.94
CA GLY A 397 -17.61 9.28 -17.62
C GLY A 397 -16.79 8.34 -16.74
N SER A 398 -16.16 7.34 -17.37
CA SER A 398 -15.58 6.13 -16.76
C SER A 398 -14.49 6.42 -15.71
N SER A 399 -14.71 5.88 -14.50
CA SER A 399 -13.94 6.12 -13.26
C SER A 399 -12.41 6.15 -13.45
N PRO A 400 -11.76 7.33 -13.36
CA PRO A 400 -10.30 7.44 -13.29
C PRO A 400 -9.74 6.86 -11.98
N LEU A 401 -10.60 6.64 -10.98
CA LEU A 401 -10.26 6.04 -9.69
C LEU A 401 -10.05 4.54 -9.85
N THR A 402 -8.79 4.14 -9.92
CA THR A 402 -8.36 2.74 -9.95
C THR A 402 -7.12 2.58 -9.06
N GLY A 403 -6.76 1.34 -8.71
CA GLY A 403 -5.63 1.12 -7.80
C GLY A 403 -5.49 -0.34 -7.41
N SER A 404 -4.59 -0.61 -6.47
CA SER A 404 -4.40 -1.93 -5.89
C SER A 404 -4.33 -1.86 -4.37
N ILE A 405 -5.03 -2.78 -3.71
CA ILE A 405 -5.04 -2.92 -2.26
C ILE A 405 -3.72 -3.54 -1.76
N GLY A 406 -3.09 -4.38 -2.57
CA GLY A 406 -1.88 -5.11 -2.21
C GLY A 406 -1.39 -6.00 -3.33
N VAL A 407 -0.13 -6.44 -3.23
CA VAL A 407 0.48 -7.39 -4.15
C VAL A 407 1.04 -8.55 -3.34
N VAL A 408 0.81 -9.77 -3.83
CA VAL A 408 1.43 -10.99 -3.31
C VAL A 408 2.14 -11.68 -4.47
N THR A 409 3.42 -11.98 -4.30
CA THR A 409 4.23 -12.67 -5.31
C THR A 409 4.48 -14.10 -4.87
N ILE A 410 4.01 -15.06 -5.66
CA ILE A 410 4.23 -16.49 -5.41
C ILE A 410 5.64 -16.88 -5.88
N ASN A 411 6.36 -17.64 -5.05
CA ASN A 411 7.73 -18.07 -5.35
C ASN A 411 7.72 -19.31 -6.27
N MET A 412 7.51 -19.10 -7.57
CA MET A 412 7.44 -20.18 -8.56
C MET A 412 8.69 -21.10 -8.58
N PRO A 413 9.93 -20.59 -8.50
CA PRO A 413 11.12 -21.45 -8.41
C PRO A 413 11.08 -22.42 -7.23
N ARG A 414 10.58 -21.98 -6.08
CA ARG A 414 10.46 -22.82 -4.89
C ARG A 414 9.42 -23.93 -5.07
N ILE A 415 8.29 -23.65 -5.71
CA ILE A 415 7.31 -24.69 -6.05
C ILE A 415 7.97 -25.74 -6.95
N GLY A 416 8.68 -25.29 -8.00
CA GLY A 416 9.42 -26.19 -8.90
C GLY A 416 10.47 -27.05 -8.20
N TYR A 417 11.15 -26.50 -7.18
CA TYR A 417 12.12 -27.25 -6.38
C TYR A 417 11.48 -28.30 -5.46
N LEU A 418 10.30 -28.01 -4.91
CA LEU A 418 9.61 -28.89 -3.95
C LEU A 418 8.79 -29.99 -4.64
N SER A 419 8.34 -29.74 -5.86
CA SER A 419 7.50 -30.68 -6.61
C SER A 419 8.29 -31.75 -7.34
N LYS A 420 7.82 -32.99 -7.29
CA LYS A 420 8.39 -34.12 -8.04
C LYS A 420 7.64 -34.43 -9.33
N THR A 421 6.39 -33.96 -9.44
CA THR A 421 5.56 -34.11 -10.65
C THR A 421 4.85 -32.80 -10.99
N GLU A 422 4.31 -32.72 -12.20
CA GLU A 422 3.53 -31.58 -12.68
C GLU A 422 2.23 -31.42 -11.86
N GLU A 423 1.57 -32.53 -11.49
CA GLU A 423 0.38 -32.49 -10.66
C GLU A 423 0.67 -31.92 -9.27
N GLU A 424 1.79 -32.32 -8.64
CA GLU A 424 2.20 -31.76 -7.35
C GLU A 424 2.50 -30.25 -7.46
N PHE A 425 3.12 -29.82 -8.57
CA PHE A 425 3.36 -28.41 -8.86
C PHE A 425 2.06 -27.61 -8.89
N PHE A 426 1.06 -28.06 -9.66
CA PHE A 426 -0.20 -27.35 -9.76
C PHE A 426 -1.01 -27.37 -8.46
N GLN A 427 -1.00 -28.46 -7.70
CA GLN A 427 -1.64 -28.52 -6.38
C GLN A 427 -1.04 -27.52 -5.39
N ARG A 428 0.30 -27.42 -5.35
CA ARG A 428 0.99 -26.43 -4.49
C ARG A 428 0.71 -25.00 -4.95
N LEU A 429 0.70 -24.76 -6.25
CA LEU A 429 0.38 -23.46 -6.82
C LEU A 429 -1.04 -23.04 -6.47
N GLU A 430 -2.04 -23.90 -6.65
CA GLU A 430 -3.43 -23.66 -6.29
C GLU A 430 -3.58 -23.29 -4.81
N TYR A 431 -2.95 -24.08 -3.92
CA TYR A 431 -2.96 -23.80 -2.48
C TYR A 431 -2.37 -22.43 -2.14
N LEU A 432 -1.23 -22.06 -2.75
CA LEU A 432 -0.60 -20.75 -2.52
C LEU A 432 -1.41 -19.60 -3.12
N MET A 433 -2.08 -19.82 -4.26
CA MET A 433 -2.99 -18.84 -4.86
C MET A 433 -4.19 -18.55 -3.96
N GLU A 434 -4.79 -19.59 -3.38
CA GLU A 434 -5.90 -19.45 -2.42
C GLU A 434 -5.47 -18.70 -1.15
N LEU A 435 -4.30 -19.01 -0.59
CA LEU A 435 -3.74 -18.27 0.53
C LEU A 435 -3.43 -16.80 0.19
N ALA A 436 -2.88 -16.54 -0.99
CA ALA A 436 -2.60 -15.19 -1.46
C ALA A 436 -3.89 -14.38 -1.60
N LYS A 437 -4.94 -14.97 -2.20
CA LYS A 437 -6.29 -14.37 -2.30
C LYS A 437 -6.83 -14.04 -0.91
N ASP A 438 -6.81 -14.99 0.02
CA ASP A 438 -7.28 -14.79 1.39
C ASP A 438 -6.53 -13.64 2.09
N SER A 439 -5.22 -13.53 1.89
CA SER A 439 -4.42 -12.45 2.47
C SER A 439 -4.84 -11.07 1.94
N LEU A 440 -5.16 -10.95 0.66
CA LEU A 440 -5.61 -9.71 0.03
C LEU A 440 -7.04 -9.35 0.47
N GLU A 441 -7.91 -10.34 0.58
CA GLU A 441 -9.29 -10.19 1.08
C GLU A 441 -9.33 -9.72 2.54
N ILE A 442 -8.46 -10.30 3.39
CA ILE A 442 -8.30 -9.87 4.79
C ILE A 442 -7.79 -8.42 4.84
N LYS A 443 -6.76 -8.09 4.05
CA LYS A 443 -6.22 -6.74 3.94
C LYS A 443 -7.32 -5.75 3.54
N ARG A 444 -8.10 -6.05 2.49
CA ARG A 444 -9.23 -5.21 2.04
C ARG A 444 -10.19 -4.91 3.18
N LYS A 445 -10.73 -5.94 3.83
CA LYS A 445 -11.74 -5.78 4.89
C LYS A 445 -11.23 -4.96 6.07
N ILE A 446 -9.97 -5.13 6.44
CA ILE A 446 -9.34 -4.37 7.53
C ILE A 446 -9.21 -2.90 7.14
N LEU A 447 -8.68 -2.63 5.95
CA LEU A 447 -8.47 -1.26 5.48
C LEU A 447 -9.80 -0.53 5.30
N GLU A 448 -10.82 -1.17 4.72
CA GLU A 448 -12.17 -0.58 4.61
C GLU A 448 -12.74 -0.19 5.98
N ARG A 449 -12.61 -1.07 6.99
CA ARG A 449 -13.04 -0.76 8.36
C ARG A 449 -12.26 0.40 8.98
N LEU A 450 -10.97 0.53 8.67
CA LEU A 450 -10.15 1.64 9.16
C LEU A 450 -10.48 2.95 8.43
N THR A 451 -10.80 2.91 7.14
CA THR A 451 -11.33 4.04 6.38
C THR A 451 -12.64 4.55 6.99
N GLU A 452 -13.55 3.66 7.37
CA GLU A 452 -14.80 4.05 8.03
C GLU A 452 -14.60 4.69 9.40
N LYS A 453 -13.47 4.40 10.06
CA LYS A 453 -13.06 5.02 11.33
C LYS A 453 -12.19 6.26 11.14
N ASP A 454 -12.16 6.82 9.93
CA ASP A 454 -11.44 8.06 9.58
C ASP A 454 -9.92 7.98 9.78
N LEU A 455 -9.33 6.78 9.65
CA LEU A 455 -7.86 6.64 9.63
C LEU A 455 -7.24 7.20 8.34
N TYR A 456 -7.98 7.19 7.23
CA TYR A 456 -7.55 7.68 5.92
C TYR A 456 -8.50 8.78 5.42
N PRO A 457 -8.56 9.95 6.10
CA PRO A 457 -9.57 10.95 5.84
C PRO A 457 -9.53 11.52 4.41
N TYR A 458 -8.35 11.76 3.84
CA TYR A 458 -8.25 12.30 2.49
C TYR A 458 -8.69 11.26 1.45
N SER A 459 -8.22 10.02 1.58
CA SER A 459 -8.64 8.91 0.71
C SER A 459 -10.15 8.67 0.81
N LYS A 460 -10.73 8.72 2.02
CA LYS A 460 -12.18 8.62 2.22
C LYS A 460 -12.92 9.71 1.45
N PHE A 461 -12.44 10.95 1.48
CA PHE A 461 -13.04 12.06 0.75
C PHE A 461 -12.91 11.88 -0.77
N TYR A 462 -11.70 11.69 -1.31
CA TYR A 462 -11.50 11.61 -2.77
C TYR A 462 -12.00 10.30 -3.40
N LEU A 463 -12.29 9.27 -2.59
CA LEU A 463 -12.90 8.02 -3.05
C LEU A 463 -14.41 7.92 -2.70
N ARG A 464 -15.04 9.00 -2.20
CA ARG A 464 -16.44 9.04 -1.75
C ARG A 464 -17.44 8.53 -2.80
N ASN A 465 -17.16 8.81 -4.08
CA ASN A 465 -18.05 8.44 -5.19
C ASN A 465 -18.00 6.95 -5.56
N ILE A 466 -17.00 6.20 -5.09
CA ILE A 466 -16.88 4.76 -5.36
C ILE A 466 -18.01 3.99 -4.67
N LYS A 467 -18.35 4.34 -3.42
CA LYS A 467 -19.42 3.64 -2.67
C LYS A 467 -20.83 4.05 -3.11
N ILE A 468 -21.02 5.28 -3.57
CA ILE A 468 -22.32 5.77 -4.06
C ILE A 468 -22.76 5.00 -5.31
N THR A 469 -21.81 4.63 -6.19
CA THR A 469 -22.12 3.82 -7.38
C THR A 469 -22.64 2.42 -7.03
N VAL A 470 -22.35 1.90 -5.84
CA VAL A 470 -22.80 0.55 -5.41
C VAL A 470 -24.30 0.52 -5.08
N ILE A 471 -24.84 1.59 -4.50
CA ILE A 471 -26.23 1.63 -4.03
C ILE A 471 -27.20 1.95 -5.16
N ALA A 472 -26.76 2.64 -6.21
CA ALA A 472 -27.61 2.98 -7.36
C ALA A 472 -27.79 1.82 -8.37
N MET A 473 -27.16 0.65 -8.13
CA MET A 473 -27.23 -0.54 -8.98
C MET A 473 -27.87 -1.76 -8.28
N GLU A 474 -28.32 -1.61 -7.02
CA GLU A 474 -29.29 -2.50 -6.35
C GLU A 474 -30.69 -1.89 -6.47
#